data_AF-A0A1Y1NCN1-F1
#
_entry.id   AF-A0A1Y1NCN1-F1
#
_cell.length_a   1.000
_cell.length_b   1.000
_cell.length_c   1.000
_cell.angle_alpha   90.00
_cell.angle_beta   90.00
_cell.angle_gamma   90.00
#
_symmetry.space_group_name_H-M   'P 1'
#
loop_
_entity.id
_entity.type
_entity.pdbx_description
1 polymer ?
#
loop_
_entity_poly.entity_id
_entity_poly.type
_entity_poly.pdbx_seq_one_letter_code
_entity_poly.pdbx_strand_id
1 'polypeptide(L)'
;EDILKRFPVLESAAHIDSEIVDLSQFYGCDYMTYLNNLPEPRCIKTHLHWSLLPEQIRTGSKKPKIISVLRSPEDTCVSFYHHCKLIEGYNGTFDQFCDLFLAGRSCYGPFWKSVLSVWKERHRSNILFIKYSDMKKDLSTVI
;
A
#
# COMPACT_ATOMS: atom_id res chain seq x y z
N GLU A 1 -7.57 -10.98 16.56
CA GLU A 1 -8.34 -10.75 15.32
C GLU A 1 -7.36 -10.57 14.17
N ASP A 2 -7.65 -11.09 12.98
CA ASP A 2 -6.71 -11.11 11.87
C ASP A 2 -6.52 -9.71 11.24
N ILE A 3 -5.26 -9.32 11.01
CA ILE A 3 -4.93 -7.99 10.47
C ILE A 3 -5.52 -7.77 9.08
N LEU A 4 -5.65 -8.83 8.26
CA LEU A 4 -6.23 -8.77 6.93
C LEU A 4 -7.75 -8.53 6.96
N LYS A 5 -8.41 -8.92 8.07
CA LYS A 5 -9.83 -8.62 8.30
C LYS A 5 -10.03 -7.19 8.82
N ARG A 6 -9.10 -6.69 9.64
CA ARG A 6 -9.15 -5.32 10.17
C ARG A 6 -8.79 -4.26 9.12
N PHE A 7 -7.84 -4.56 8.25
CA PHE A 7 -7.33 -3.68 7.20
C PHE A 7 -7.22 -4.42 5.87
N PRO A 8 -8.34 -4.67 5.18
CA PRO A 8 -8.32 -5.28 3.86
C PRO A 8 -7.46 -4.47 2.88
N VAL A 9 -6.71 -5.20 2.04
CA VAL A 9 -5.71 -4.69 1.09
C VAL A 9 -6.31 -4.53 -0.33
N LEU A 10 -6.45 -3.29 -0.81
CA LEU A 10 -7.18 -2.97 -2.05
C LEU A 10 -6.63 -3.68 -3.30
N GLU A 11 -5.34 -3.97 -3.34
CA GLU A 11 -4.66 -4.69 -4.42
C GLU A 11 -5.26 -6.07 -4.68
N SER A 12 -5.77 -6.72 -3.63
CA SER A 12 -6.43 -8.02 -3.72
C SER A 12 -7.72 -7.95 -4.56
N ALA A 13 -8.37 -6.79 -4.65
CA ALA A 13 -9.50 -6.56 -5.55
C ALA A 13 -9.06 -6.38 -7.00
N ALA A 14 -7.87 -5.80 -7.22
CA ALA A 14 -7.38 -5.39 -8.54
C ALA A 14 -6.85 -6.57 -9.39
N HIS A 15 -7.03 -7.82 -8.95
CA HIS A 15 -6.57 -9.04 -9.64
C HIS A 15 -5.06 -9.08 -9.91
N ILE A 16 -4.27 -8.30 -9.17
CA ILE A 16 -2.80 -8.29 -9.31
C ILE A 16 -2.18 -9.60 -8.78
N ASP A 17 -2.95 -10.43 -8.05
CA ASP A 17 -2.43 -11.58 -7.31
C ASP A 17 -3.36 -12.82 -7.32
N SER A 18 -4.36 -12.89 -8.20
CA SER A 18 -5.37 -13.97 -8.17
C SER A 18 -4.82 -15.35 -8.56
N GLU A 19 -3.67 -15.41 -9.23
CA GLU A 19 -3.03 -16.69 -9.58
C GLU A 19 -2.12 -17.23 -8.46
N ILE A 20 -1.76 -16.42 -7.45
CA ILE A 20 -0.81 -16.82 -6.40
C ILE A 20 -1.54 -17.08 -5.07
N VAL A 21 -2.66 -16.39 -4.78
CA VAL A 21 -3.45 -16.64 -3.55
C VAL A 21 -4.95 -16.46 -3.83
N ASP A 22 -5.70 -17.57 -3.87
CA ASP A 22 -7.16 -17.54 -3.81
C ASP A 22 -7.61 -17.13 -2.39
N LEU A 23 -7.79 -15.84 -2.20
CA LEU A 23 -8.22 -15.27 -0.93
C LEU A 23 -9.70 -15.52 -0.62
N SER A 24 -10.48 -16.05 -1.56
CA SER A 24 -11.90 -16.35 -1.30
C SER A 24 -12.07 -17.39 -0.19
N GLN A 25 -11.12 -18.32 -0.06
CA GLN A 25 -11.08 -19.29 1.04
C GLN A 25 -10.85 -18.63 2.40
N PHE A 26 -10.10 -17.54 2.43
CA PHE A 26 -9.81 -16.79 3.65
C PHE A 26 -11.00 -15.92 4.10
N TYR A 27 -11.75 -15.36 3.15
CA TYR A 27 -12.88 -14.47 3.42
C TYR A 27 -14.26 -15.16 3.38
N GLY A 28 -14.36 -16.40 2.87
CA GLY A 28 -15.60 -17.16 2.71
C GLY A 28 -16.53 -16.63 1.60
N CYS A 29 -16.11 -15.63 0.84
CA CYS A 29 -16.80 -15.04 -0.30
C CYS A 29 -15.79 -14.34 -1.21
N ASP A 30 -16.22 -13.83 -2.37
CA ASP A 30 -15.35 -13.01 -3.20
C ASP A 30 -14.96 -11.72 -2.47
N TYR A 31 -13.75 -11.25 -2.74
CA TYR A 31 -13.15 -10.13 -2.00
C TYR A 31 -13.95 -8.82 -2.12
N MET A 32 -14.64 -8.60 -3.23
CA MET A 32 -15.48 -7.42 -3.43
C MET A 32 -16.76 -7.49 -2.61
N THR A 33 -17.41 -8.66 -2.54
CA THR A 33 -18.55 -8.90 -1.66
C THR A 33 -18.16 -8.73 -0.20
N TYR A 34 -16.98 -9.24 0.21
CA TYR A 34 -16.45 -9.00 1.55
C TYR A 34 -16.32 -7.50 1.86
N LEU A 35 -15.66 -6.73 0.99
CA LEU A 35 -15.47 -5.28 1.15
C LEU A 35 -16.79 -4.49 1.20
N ASN A 36 -17.80 -4.93 0.45
CA ASN A 36 -19.12 -4.30 0.41
C ASN A 36 -19.95 -4.56 1.68
N ASN A 37 -19.71 -5.69 2.35
CA ASN A 37 -20.42 -6.07 3.57
C ASN A 37 -19.78 -5.52 4.86
N LEU A 38 -18.61 -4.87 4.77
CA LEU A 38 -17.96 -4.28 5.93
C LEU A 38 -18.76 -3.08 6.49
N PRO A 39 -18.89 -2.96 7.82
CA PRO A 39 -19.55 -1.81 8.43
C PRO A 39 -18.77 -0.52 8.17
N GLU A 40 -19.47 0.60 8.11
CA GLU A 40 -18.84 1.92 8.02
C GLU A 40 -18.46 2.46 9.41
N PRO A 41 -17.33 3.17 9.56
CA PRO A 41 -16.35 3.49 8.52
C PRO A 41 -15.40 2.33 8.19
N ARG A 42 -15.12 2.14 6.89
CA ARG A 42 -14.19 1.11 6.39
C ARG A 42 -12.73 1.61 6.44
N CYS A 43 -11.85 0.82 7.04
CA CYS A 43 -10.40 1.08 7.03
C CYS A 43 -9.73 0.19 5.98
N ILE A 44 -9.32 0.76 4.85
CA ILE A 44 -8.73 0.01 3.74
C ILE A 44 -7.25 0.41 3.62
N LYS A 45 -6.38 -0.60 3.45
CA LYS A 45 -4.94 -0.41 3.19
C LYS A 45 -4.66 -0.55 1.69
N THR A 46 -3.69 0.20 1.18
CA THR A 46 -3.23 0.06 -0.21
C THR A 46 -1.79 0.56 -0.38
N HIS A 47 -1.05 -0.11 -1.26
CA HIS A 47 0.23 0.21 -1.89
C HIS A 47 0.10 0.68 -3.37
N LEU A 48 -1.11 0.71 -3.94
CA LEU A 48 -1.40 1.15 -5.31
C LEU A 48 -0.96 2.59 -5.55
N HIS A 49 -0.49 2.85 -6.78
CA HIS A 49 -0.21 4.21 -7.23
C HIS A 49 -1.52 4.98 -7.35
N TRP A 50 -1.45 6.31 -7.24
CA TRP A 50 -2.64 7.17 -7.33
C TRP A 50 -3.47 6.90 -8.60
N SER A 51 -2.80 6.61 -9.73
CA SER A 51 -3.45 6.31 -11.01
C SER A 51 -4.25 5.00 -11.03
N LEU A 52 -3.96 4.08 -10.12
CA LEU A 52 -4.64 2.78 -9.99
C LEU A 52 -5.76 2.80 -8.96
N LEU A 53 -5.93 3.90 -8.22
CA LEU A 53 -7.05 4.06 -7.29
C LEU A 53 -8.39 4.17 -8.06
N PRO A 54 -9.52 3.81 -7.39
CA PRO A 54 -10.85 4.01 -7.95
C PRO A 54 -11.05 5.39 -8.54
N GLU A 55 -11.71 5.45 -9.69
CA GLU A 55 -11.93 6.70 -10.44
C GLU A 55 -12.60 7.77 -9.58
N GLN A 56 -13.52 7.37 -8.71
CA GLN A 56 -14.23 8.28 -7.82
C GLN A 56 -13.30 8.99 -6.84
N ILE A 57 -12.22 8.32 -6.40
CA ILE A 57 -11.18 8.93 -5.54
C ILE A 57 -10.30 9.86 -6.38
N ARG A 58 -9.89 9.42 -7.58
CA ARG A 58 -9.03 10.21 -8.47
C ARG A 58 -9.70 11.50 -8.92
N THR A 59 -10.95 11.44 -9.36
CA THR A 59 -11.77 12.58 -9.81
C THR A 59 -12.36 13.40 -8.66
N GLY A 60 -12.36 12.84 -7.44
CA GLY A 60 -12.83 13.53 -6.24
C GLY A 60 -14.35 13.51 -6.04
N SER A 61 -15.09 12.69 -6.79
CA SER A 61 -16.52 12.44 -6.54
C SER A 61 -16.76 11.66 -5.23
N LYS A 62 -15.75 10.91 -4.77
CA LYS A 62 -15.65 10.38 -3.40
C LYS A 62 -14.38 10.89 -2.75
N LYS A 63 -14.50 11.35 -1.49
CA LYS A 63 -13.40 11.96 -0.73
C LYS A 63 -13.17 11.25 0.61
N PRO A 64 -12.73 9.98 0.62
CA PRO A 64 -12.36 9.32 1.87
C PRO A 64 -11.18 10.04 2.51
N LYS A 65 -11.00 9.89 3.82
CA LYS A 65 -9.78 10.33 4.49
C LYS A 65 -8.65 9.39 4.08
N ILE A 66 -7.56 9.95 3.54
CA ILE A 66 -6.39 9.20 3.08
C ILE A 66 -5.20 9.60 3.95
N ILE A 67 -4.50 8.61 4.49
CA ILE A 67 -3.25 8.79 5.21
C ILE A 67 -2.15 8.16 4.37
N SER A 68 -1.21 8.98 3.89
CA SER A 68 -0.04 8.53 3.12
C SER A 68 1.20 8.59 4.00
N VAL A 69 1.88 7.47 4.15
CA VAL A 69 3.13 7.37 4.92
C VAL A 69 4.32 7.44 3.97
N LEU A 70 5.15 8.46 4.15
CA LEU A 70 6.39 8.67 3.42
C LEU A 70 7.56 8.10 4.20
N ARG A 71 8.45 7.41 3.50
CA ARG A 71 9.72 6.91 4.03
C ARG A 71 10.82 7.19 3.02
N SER A 72 12.04 7.38 3.51
CA SER A 72 13.21 7.55 2.65
C SER A 72 13.37 6.33 1.72
N PRO A 73 13.84 6.52 0.48
CA PRO A 73 13.99 5.44 -0.48
C PRO A 73 15.00 4.39 0.01
N GLU A 74 16.07 4.81 0.69
CA GLU A 74 17.11 3.91 1.21
C GLU A 74 16.51 2.95 2.25
N ASP A 75 15.81 3.50 3.25
CA ASP A 75 15.18 2.69 4.30
C ASP A 75 14.05 1.82 3.74
N THR A 76 13.33 2.32 2.74
CA THR A 76 12.27 1.56 2.07
C THR A 76 12.85 0.37 1.33
N CYS A 77 13.93 0.56 0.57
CA CYS A 77 14.61 -0.50 -0.16
C CYS A 77 15.08 -1.62 0.76
N VAL A 78 15.75 -1.29 1.87
CA VAL A 78 16.20 -2.27 2.87
C VAL A 78 15.02 -3.02 3.49
N SER A 79 13.99 -2.29 3.93
CA SER A 79 12.80 -2.90 4.53
C SER A 79 12.07 -3.84 3.57
N PHE A 80 12.02 -3.47 2.29
CA PHE A 80 11.33 -4.22 1.27
C PHE A 80 12.10 -5.47 0.86
N TYR A 81 13.43 -5.40 0.78
CA TYR A 81 14.28 -6.58 0.61
C TYR A 81 13.95 -7.66 1.65
N HIS A 82 13.92 -7.30 2.93
CA HIS A 82 13.59 -8.24 4.01
C HIS A 82 12.14 -8.75 3.94
N HIS A 83 11.19 -7.91 3.51
CA HIS A 83 9.82 -8.34 3.28
C HIS A 83 9.73 -9.40 2.17
N CYS A 84 10.35 -9.16 1.01
CA CYS A 84 10.37 -10.11 -0.10
C CYS A 84 11.06 -11.43 0.28
N LYS A 85 12.12 -11.40 1.10
CA LYS A 85 12.74 -12.65 1.61
C LYS A 85 11.78 -13.44 2.50
N LEU A 86 11.05 -12.75 3.37
CA LEU A 86 10.20 -13.39 4.38
C LEU A 86 8.88 -13.90 3.81
N ILE A 87 8.24 -13.11 2.95
CA ILE A 87 6.86 -13.34 2.49
C ILE A 87 6.82 -13.87 1.06
N GLU A 88 7.68 -13.36 0.17
CA GLU A 88 7.66 -13.70 -1.26
C GLU A 88 8.70 -14.77 -1.64
N GLY A 89 9.50 -15.24 -0.67
CA GLY A 89 10.53 -16.26 -0.90
C GLY A 89 11.74 -15.79 -1.72
N TYR A 90 11.99 -14.47 -1.79
CA TYR A 90 13.13 -13.94 -2.53
C TYR A 90 14.46 -14.46 -1.96
N ASN A 91 15.29 -15.05 -2.83
CA ASN A 91 16.54 -15.70 -2.46
C ASN A 91 17.81 -14.95 -2.92
N GLY A 92 17.66 -13.80 -3.59
CA GLY A 92 18.78 -12.97 -4.06
C GLY A 92 19.50 -12.17 -2.97
N THR A 93 20.62 -11.57 -3.36
CA THR A 93 21.39 -10.66 -2.49
C THR A 93 20.70 -9.30 -2.36
N PHE A 94 21.11 -8.51 -1.37
CA PHE A 94 20.61 -7.14 -1.23
C PHE A 94 20.98 -6.27 -2.44
N ASP A 95 22.19 -6.40 -2.97
CA ASP A 95 22.64 -5.62 -4.12
C ASP A 95 21.78 -5.89 -5.36
N GLN A 96 21.48 -7.16 -5.64
CA GLN A 96 20.57 -7.56 -6.73
C GLN A 96 19.16 -6.96 -6.54
N PHE A 97 18.66 -6.98 -5.31
CA PHE A 97 17.37 -6.38 -5.00
C PHE A 97 17.39 -4.85 -5.16
N CYS A 98 18.47 -4.20 -4.71
CA CYS A 98 18.66 -2.77 -4.84
C CYS A 98 18.64 -2.35 -6.32
N ASP A 99 19.34 -3.08 -7.18
CA ASP A 99 19.32 -2.86 -8.63
C ASP A 99 17.90 -2.98 -9.21
N LEU A 100 17.14 -4.01 -8.80
CA LEU A 100 15.74 -4.19 -9.20
C LEU A 100 14.85 -3.03 -8.72
N PHE A 101 15.02 -2.61 -7.46
CA PHE A 101 14.26 -1.51 -6.86
C PHE A 101 14.53 -0.19 -7.58
N LEU A 102 15.80 0.13 -7.83
CA LEU A 102 16.22 1.34 -8.54
C LEU A 102 15.77 1.32 -10.01
N ALA A 103 15.79 0.17 -10.66
CA ALA A 103 15.25 -0.03 -12.01
C ALA A 103 13.71 0.00 -12.07
N GLY A 104 13.03 0.11 -10.92
CA GLY A 104 11.57 0.11 -10.84
C GLY A 104 10.92 -1.24 -11.16
N ARG A 105 11.68 -2.33 -11.03
CA ARG A 105 11.28 -3.72 -11.34
C ARG A 105 10.90 -4.55 -10.11
N SER A 106 10.77 -3.92 -8.94
CA SER A 106 10.22 -4.54 -7.74
C SER A 106 8.69 -4.64 -7.82
N CYS A 107 8.06 -5.49 -6.99
CA CYS A 107 6.59 -5.48 -6.87
C CYS A 107 6.11 -4.08 -6.41
N TYR A 108 4.94 -3.66 -6.90
CA TYR A 108 4.39 -2.30 -6.77
C TYR A 108 5.29 -1.17 -7.32
N GLY A 109 6.36 -1.49 -8.03
CA GLY A 109 7.25 -0.54 -8.67
C GLY A 109 6.63 0.16 -9.88
N PRO A 110 7.21 1.27 -10.35
CA PRO A 110 8.39 1.95 -9.79
C PRO A 110 8.07 2.73 -8.50
N PHE A 111 8.94 2.64 -7.48
CA PHE A 111 8.76 3.33 -6.18
C PHE A 111 8.51 4.83 -6.34
N TRP A 112 9.33 5.50 -7.17
CA TRP A 112 9.24 6.94 -7.41
C TRP A 112 7.88 7.34 -7.98
N LYS A 113 7.32 6.52 -8.88
CA LYS A 113 6.01 6.78 -9.48
C LYS A 113 4.91 6.70 -8.43
N SER A 114 4.99 5.71 -7.54
CA SER A 114 4.05 5.58 -6.41
C SER A 114 4.06 6.84 -5.55
N VAL A 115 5.22 7.20 -4.99
CA VAL A 115 5.35 8.31 -4.04
C VAL A 115 5.00 9.66 -4.67
N LEU A 116 5.55 9.95 -5.86
CA LEU A 116 5.32 11.22 -6.53
C LEU A 116 3.86 11.39 -6.97
N SER A 117 3.17 10.30 -7.33
CA SER A 117 1.78 10.37 -7.74
C SER A 117 0.86 10.85 -6.62
N VAL A 118 1.04 10.33 -5.40
CA VAL A 118 0.26 10.76 -4.24
C VAL A 118 0.72 12.15 -3.79
N TRP A 119 2.03 12.44 -3.79
CA TRP A 119 2.58 13.74 -3.39
C TRP A 119 2.05 14.93 -4.21
N LYS A 120 1.72 14.72 -5.49
CA LYS A 120 1.09 15.74 -6.33
C LYS A 120 -0.28 16.18 -5.79
N GLU A 121 -0.97 15.29 -5.08
CA GLU A 121 -2.32 15.49 -4.55
C GLU A 121 -2.33 16.02 -3.11
N ARG A 122 -1.15 16.34 -2.54
CA ARG A 122 -1.00 16.75 -1.12
C ARG A 122 -1.79 17.97 -0.66
N HIS A 123 -2.28 18.77 -1.61
CA HIS A 123 -3.08 19.96 -1.30
C HIS A 123 -4.56 19.64 -1.14
N ARG A 124 -4.99 18.39 -1.39
CA ARG A 124 -6.37 17.96 -1.15
C ARG A 124 -6.65 17.92 0.35
N SER A 125 -7.79 18.49 0.77
CA SER A 125 -8.18 18.58 2.18
C SER A 125 -8.45 17.23 2.86
N ASN A 126 -8.62 16.15 2.08
CA ASN A 126 -8.88 14.81 2.58
C ASN A 126 -7.63 13.91 2.60
N ILE A 127 -6.42 14.48 2.41
CA ILE A 127 -5.15 13.72 2.41
C ILE A 127 -4.23 14.25 3.50
N LEU A 128 -3.72 13.34 4.33
CA LEU A 128 -2.70 13.59 5.33
C LEU A 128 -1.40 12.88 4.93
N PHE A 129 -0.28 13.61 4.93
CA PHE A 129 1.04 13.04 4.77
C PHE A 129 1.75 12.93 6.11
N ILE A 130 2.29 11.75 6.38
CA ILE A 130 3.06 11.47 7.59
C ILE A 130 4.43 10.96 7.16
N LYS A 131 5.50 11.42 7.78
CA LYS A 131 6.83 10.82 7.58
C LYS A 131 7.08 9.74 8.62
N TYR A 132 7.58 8.60 8.16
CA TYR A 132 7.97 7.50 9.03
C TYR A 132 9.05 7.91 10.05
N SER A 133 9.99 8.77 9.63
CA SER A 133 11.02 9.34 10.52
C SER A 133 10.42 10.09 11.70
N ASP A 134 9.34 10.82 11.47
CA ASP A 134 8.72 11.66 12.50
C ASP A 134 7.99 10.78 13.51
N MET A 135 7.29 9.73 13.05
CA MET A 135 6.69 8.71 13.92
C MET A 135 7.74 8.00 14.78
N LYS A 136 8.94 7.73 14.23
CA LYS A 136 10.04 7.09 14.96
C LYS A 136 10.69 8.04 15.97
N LYS A 137 10.72 9.34 15.68
CA LYS A 137 11.32 10.36 16.55
C LYS A 137 10.40 10.66 17.74
N ASP A 138 9.13 10.94 17.48
CA ASP A 138 8.14 11.20 18.52
C ASP A 138 6.74 10.89 18.00
N LEU A 139 6.25 9.69 18.32
CA LEU A 139 4.94 9.23 17.88
C LEU A 139 3.80 10.10 18.41
N SER A 140 3.93 10.67 19.61
CA SER A 140 2.88 11.47 20.26
C SER A 140 2.63 12.81 19.59
N THR A 141 3.61 13.30 18.83
CA THR A 141 3.46 14.54 18.04
C THR A 141 2.80 14.30 16.69
N VAL A 142 2.67 13.03 16.28
CA VAL A 142 2.10 12.64 14.98
C VAL A 142 0.67 12.07 15.13
N ILE A 143 0.36 11.42 16.26
CA ILE A 143 -0.97 10.88 16.60
C ILE A 143 -1.75 11.90 17.41
#